data_AF-A0A354WK70-F1
#
_entry.id   AF-A0A354WK70-F1
#
_cell.length_a   1.000
_cell.length_b   1.000
_cell.length_c   1.000
_cell.angle_alpha   90.00
_cell.angle_beta   90.00
_cell.angle_gamma   90.00
#
_symmetry.space_group_name_H-M   'P 1'
#
loop_
_entity.id
_entity.type
_entity.pdbx_description
1 polymer ?
#
loop_
_entity_poly.entity_id
_entity_poly.type
_entity_poly.pdbx_seq_one_letter_code
_entity_poly.pdbx_strand_id
1 'polypeptide(L)'
;AAMNQRQARGIRPQPKPAAYHRSEFTKDMYLSGYTILAPQMSPIHFDLLEPIFKKYGYHIEVLANDNRAAIDMGLKFVNNDACFPSITVVGQIMDAVLSGKYDTDKLAVMMTQTGGCCRASNYVGFIRRALDKAGLSHIPVISLNANGMETNEGFKLSPGLLLTALRGVVYGDLFMRCLYRVRPYEKEKGSANALHRKWLEIAIDSLVNSKSKWSYKAVSSGIVEAFDNLPIDEALRKPRVGVVGEILVKYMPLANNHLVDLLEAEGAEAVVPDL
;
A
#
# COMPACT_ATOMS: atom_id res chain seq x y z
N ALA A 1 -22.20 -23.00 21.86
CA ALA A 1 -23.28 -22.51 20.98
C ALA A 1 -23.13 -22.99 19.53
N ALA A 2 -22.08 -22.58 18.79
CA ALA A 2 -21.92 -22.90 17.36
C ALA A 2 -21.81 -24.40 17.02
N MET A 3 -21.15 -25.21 17.87
CA MET A 3 -21.03 -26.67 17.65
C MET A 3 -22.37 -27.39 17.80
N ASN A 4 -23.16 -27.04 18.82
CA ASN A 4 -24.50 -27.61 19.03
C ASN A 4 -25.43 -27.26 17.86
N GLN A 5 -25.31 -26.05 17.31
CA GLN A 5 -26.10 -25.60 16.16
C GLN A 5 -25.72 -26.34 14.87
N ARG A 6 -24.43 -26.64 14.66
CA ARG A 6 -23.97 -27.50 13.55
C ARG A 6 -24.51 -28.92 13.67
N GLN A 7 -24.47 -29.48 14.88
CA GLN A 7 -24.97 -30.82 15.17
C GLN A 7 -26.48 -30.92 14.95
N ALA A 8 -27.25 -29.94 15.43
CA ALA A 8 -28.70 -29.85 15.21
C ALA A 8 -29.07 -29.69 13.72
N ARG A 9 -28.22 -29.03 12.92
CA ARG A 9 -28.40 -28.88 11.47
C ARG A 9 -27.82 -30.04 10.65
N GLY A 10 -27.31 -31.10 11.29
CA GLY A 10 -26.72 -32.24 10.60
C GLY A 10 -25.44 -31.91 9.81
N ILE A 11 -24.80 -30.77 10.07
CA ILE A 11 -23.59 -30.35 9.37
C ILE A 11 -22.41 -31.17 9.87
N ARG A 12 -22.00 -32.17 9.09
CA ARG A 12 -20.84 -33.02 9.40
C ARG A 12 -19.55 -32.42 8.82
N PRO A 13 -18.42 -32.52 9.52
CA PRO A 13 -17.14 -32.12 8.95
C PRO A 13 -16.83 -33.02 7.74
N GLN A 14 -16.61 -32.39 6.59
CA GLN A 14 -16.13 -33.02 5.37
C GLN A 14 -14.62 -32.76 5.33
N PRO A 15 -13.76 -33.75 5.62
CA PRO A 15 -12.33 -33.58 5.51
C PRO A 15 -11.99 -33.28 4.05
N LYS A 16 -11.54 -32.06 3.78
CA LYS A 16 -10.97 -31.69 2.48
C LYS A 16 -9.45 -31.81 2.57
N PRO A 17 -8.75 -32.12 1.45
CA PRO A 17 -7.30 -32.05 1.40
C PRO A 17 -6.82 -30.70 1.90
N ALA A 18 -5.78 -30.69 2.73
CA ALA A 18 -5.12 -29.46 3.16
C ALA A 18 -4.30 -28.81 2.03
N ALA A 19 -4.07 -29.54 0.94
CA ALA A 19 -3.36 -29.05 -0.23
C ALA A 19 -4.21 -27.99 -0.95
N TYR A 20 -3.76 -26.73 -0.90
CA TYR A 20 -4.33 -25.64 -1.66
C TYR A 20 -3.61 -25.51 -3.01
N HIS A 21 -4.33 -25.71 -4.10
CA HIS A 21 -3.81 -25.48 -5.45
C HIS A 21 -3.87 -23.98 -5.75
N ARG A 22 -2.71 -23.34 -5.71
CA ARG A 22 -2.55 -21.91 -5.98
C ARG A 22 -2.43 -21.65 -7.48
N SER A 23 -3.08 -20.59 -7.95
CA SER A 23 -2.80 -19.96 -9.23
C SER A 23 -1.49 -19.17 -9.16
N GLU A 24 -0.46 -19.65 -9.85
CA GLU A 24 0.84 -19.00 -9.93
C GLU A 24 0.83 -17.89 -11.00
N PHE A 25 1.52 -16.78 -10.71
CA PHE A 25 1.79 -15.77 -11.74
C PHE A 25 2.96 -16.21 -12.62
N THR A 26 2.66 -16.62 -13.86
CA THR A 26 3.64 -17.23 -14.77
C THR A 26 4.38 -16.19 -15.62
N LYS A 27 5.47 -16.61 -16.28
CA LYS A 27 6.19 -15.75 -17.24
C LYS A 27 5.30 -15.32 -18.41
N ASP A 28 4.42 -16.19 -18.89
CA ASP A 28 3.52 -15.88 -19.99
C ASP A 28 2.51 -14.79 -19.59
N MET A 29 2.03 -14.81 -18.33
CA MET A 29 1.19 -13.73 -17.80
C MET A 29 1.94 -12.39 -17.74
N TYR A 30 3.21 -12.41 -17.31
CA TYR A 30 4.06 -11.22 -17.35
C TYR A 30 4.24 -10.70 -18.78
N LEU A 31 4.63 -11.56 -19.73
CA LEU A 31 4.85 -11.19 -21.13
C LEU A 31 3.57 -10.71 -21.82
N SER A 32 2.42 -11.27 -21.43
CA SER A 32 1.10 -10.87 -21.95
C SER A 32 0.63 -9.53 -21.38
N GLY A 33 1.32 -8.96 -20.39
CA GLY A 33 1.01 -7.65 -19.81
C GLY A 33 -0.18 -7.69 -18.87
N TYR A 34 -0.24 -8.68 -17.97
CA TYR A 34 -1.25 -8.73 -16.91
C TYR A 34 -1.22 -7.48 -16.05
N THR A 35 -2.40 -6.98 -15.67
CA THR A 35 -2.52 -5.90 -14.69
C THR A 35 -2.31 -6.47 -13.30
N ILE A 36 -1.48 -5.83 -12.49
CA ILE A 36 -1.20 -6.27 -11.12
C ILE A 36 -1.77 -5.24 -10.13
N LEU A 37 -2.83 -5.60 -9.43
CA LEU A 37 -3.42 -4.72 -8.41
C LEU A 37 -2.62 -4.81 -7.11
N ALA A 38 -2.27 -3.66 -6.55
CA ALA A 38 -1.66 -3.57 -5.22
C ALA A 38 -2.52 -2.69 -4.30
N PRO A 39 -2.80 -3.14 -3.05
CA PRO A 39 -3.55 -2.31 -2.11
C PRO A 39 -2.75 -1.06 -1.73
N GLN A 40 -3.45 0.04 -1.46
CA GLN A 40 -2.84 1.27 -0.96
C GLN A 40 -2.53 1.12 0.54
N MET A 41 -1.37 1.64 0.95
CA MET A 41 -0.95 1.66 2.35
C MET A 41 -0.48 3.05 2.79
N SER A 42 0.31 3.73 1.95
CA SER A 42 0.82 5.06 2.24
C SER A 42 0.90 5.86 0.93
N PRO A 43 -0.02 6.81 0.70
CA PRO A 43 -0.05 7.57 -0.55
C PRO A 43 1.30 8.19 -0.91
N ILE A 44 1.97 8.86 0.04
CA ILE A 44 3.28 9.50 -0.15
C ILE A 44 4.35 8.51 -0.67
N HIS A 45 4.36 7.28 -0.16
CA HIS A 45 5.35 6.28 -0.57
C HIS A 45 4.95 5.58 -1.87
N PHE A 46 3.66 5.26 -2.01
CA PHE A 46 3.18 4.47 -3.14
C PHE A 46 3.14 5.29 -4.44
N ASP A 47 3.00 6.61 -4.36
CA ASP A 47 3.19 7.53 -5.49
C ASP A 47 4.61 7.44 -6.10
N LEU A 48 5.61 7.02 -5.31
CA LEU A 48 6.98 6.75 -5.78
C LEU A 48 7.15 5.30 -6.25
N LEU A 49 6.58 4.34 -5.51
CA LEU A 49 6.76 2.92 -5.81
C LEU A 49 6.08 2.48 -7.11
N GLU A 50 4.86 2.96 -7.40
CA GLU A 50 4.14 2.57 -8.61
C GLU A 50 4.93 2.87 -9.91
N PRO A 51 5.44 4.11 -10.11
CA PRO A 51 6.32 4.41 -11.25
C PRO A 51 7.58 3.54 -11.32
N ILE A 52 8.17 3.20 -10.17
CA ILE A 52 9.35 2.32 -10.12
C ILE A 52 9.00 0.94 -10.66
N PHE A 53 7.94 0.30 -10.18
CA PHE A 53 7.52 -1.01 -10.70
C PHE A 53 7.21 -0.97 -12.20
N LYS A 54 6.56 0.11 -12.68
CA LYS A 54 6.31 0.34 -14.12
C LYS A 54 7.60 0.42 -14.94
N LYS A 55 8.63 1.11 -14.45
CA LYS A 55 9.97 1.16 -15.07
C LYS A 55 10.58 -0.24 -15.26
N TYR A 56 10.34 -1.13 -14.31
CA TYR A 56 10.85 -2.51 -14.36
C TYR A 56 9.93 -3.49 -15.11
N GLY A 57 8.94 -2.98 -15.86
CA GLY A 57 8.11 -3.76 -16.77
C GLY A 57 6.83 -4.35 -16.16
N TYR A 58 6.54 -4.06 -14.89
CA TYR A 58 5.31 -4.52 -14.25
C TYR A 58 4.18 -3.52 -14.44
N HIS A 59 3.04 -3.97 -14.97
CA HIS A 59 1.85 -3.15 -15.08
C HIS A 59 1.10 -3.12 -13.75
N ILE A 60 1.71 -2.48 -12.74
CA ILE A 60 1.12 -2.34 -11.42
C ILE A 60 0.13 -1.16 -11.38
N GLU A 61 -0.97 -1.32 -10.67
CA GLU A 61 -1.92 -0.26 -10.33
C GLU A 61 -2.14 -0.28 -8.81
N VAL A 62 -1.74 0.80 -8.14
CA VAL A 62 -2.05 0.97 -6.72
C VAL A 62 -3.49 1.44 -6.59
N LEU A 63 -4.25 0.74 -5.77
CA LEU A 63 -5.67 0.95 -5.64
C LEU A 63 -5.99 2.28 -4.92
N ALA A 64 -6.68 3.19 -5.62
CA ALA A 64 -7.12 4.47 -5.08
C ALA A 64 -8.54 4.43 -4.44
N ASN A 65 -9.12 3.24 -4.28
CA ASN A 65 -10.46 3.07 -3.70
C ASN A 65 -10.42 2.99 -2.16
N ASP A 66 -9.64 3.84 -1.52
CA ASP A 66 -9.55 3.94 -0.06
C ASP A 66 -10.75 4.69 0.54
N ASN A 67 -11.95 4.16 0.32
CA ASN A 67 -13.20 4.72 0.84
C ASN A 67 -14.00 3.70 1.67
N ARG A 68 -15.12 4.14 2.23
CA ARG A 68 -15.99 3.30 3.06
C ARG A 68 -16.55 2.08 2.32
N ALA A 69 -16.74 2.16 0.99
CA ALA A 69 -17.20 1.02 0.20
C ALA A 69 -16.18 -0.12 0.20
N ALA A 70 -14.88 0.17 0.20
CA ALA A 70 -13.85 -0.85 0.36
C ALA A 70 -13.94 -1.54 1.73
N ILE A 71 -14.18 -0.79 2.82
CA ILE A 71 -14.38 -1.38 4.16
C ILE A 71 -15.61 -2.30 4.16
N ASP A 72 -16.74 -1.82 3.64
CA ASP A 72 -17.98 -2.59 3.56
C ASP A 72 -17.82 -3.84 2.68
N MET A 73 -17.00 -3.76 1.63
CA MET A 73 -16.63 -4.90 0.80
C MET A 73 -15.79 -5.91 1.59
N GLY A 74 -14.80 -5.44 2.35
CA GLY A 74 -13.95 -6.28 3.19
C GLY A 74 -14.74 -7.10 4.20
N LEU A 75 -15.75 -6.48 4.83
CA LEU A 75 -16.64 -7.14 5.80
C LEU A 75 -17.46 -8.29 5.21
N LYS A 76 -17.69 -8.32 3.88
CA LYS A 76 -18.37 -9.43 3.21
C LYS A 76 -17.50 -10.68 3.09
N PHE A 77 -16.19 -10.51 2.97
CA PHE A 77 -15.26 -11.61 2.65
C PHE A 77 -14.40 -12.06 3.84
N VAL A 78 -14.06 -11.13 4.73
CA VAL A 78 -13.20 -11.34 5.89
C VAL A 78 -14.04 -11.52 7.16
N ASN A 79 -13.62 -12.43 8.03
CA ASN A 79 -14.28 -12.62 9.33
C ASN A 79 -13.91 -11.47 10.28
N ASN A 80 -14.84 -11.03 11.11
CA ASN A 80 -14.68 -9.95 12.09
C ASN A 80 -13.59 -10.21 13.15
N ASP A 81 -13.08 -11.45 13.26
CA ASP A 81 -11.94 -11.80 14.12
C ASP A 81 -10.56 -11.52 13.46
N ALA A 82 -10.55 -11.01 12.22
CA ALA A 82 -9.34 -10.48 11.59
C ALA A 82 -9.09 -9.02 12.01
N CYS A 83 -7.82 -8.59 11.97
CA CYS A 83 -7.47 -7.20 12.24
C CYS A 83 -8.08 -6.27 11.18
N PHE A 84 -8.43 -5.05 11.59
CA PHE A 84 -9.04 -4.05 10.70
C PHE A 84 -8.24 -3.79 9.40
N PRO A 85 -6.89 -3.71 9.43
CA PRO A 85 -6.08 -3.64 8.21
C PRO A 85 -6.32 -4.78 7.21
N SER A 86 -6.55 -6.02 7.68
CA SER A 86 -6.88 -7.13 6.80
C SER A 86 -8.23 -6.95 6.11
N ILE A 87 -9.20 -6.35 6.81
CA ILE A 87 -10.52 -6.04 6.26
C ILE A 87 -10.36 -4.97 5.17
N THR A 88 -9.61 -3.91 5.45
CA THR A 88 -9.36 -2.82 4.50
C THR A 88 -8.65 -3.31 3.24
N VAL A 89 -7.54 -4.07 3.38
CA VAL A 89 -6.77 -4.56 2.22
C VAL A 89 -7.59 -5.50 1.34
N VAL A 90 -8.24 -6.50 1.93
CA VAL A 90 -9.08 -7.44 1.17
C VAL A 90 -10.26 -6.68 0.55
N GLY A 91 -10.80 -5.71 1.28
CA GLY A 91 -11.86 -4.84 0.82
C GLY A 91 -11.50 -4.06 -0.44
N GLN A 92 -10.36 -3.37 -0.45
CA GLN A 92 -9.88 -2.64 -1.62
C GLN A 92 -9.71 -3.55 -2.83
N ILE A 93 -9.08 -4.71 -2.63
CA ILE A 93 -8.83 -5.67 -3.70
C ILE A 93 -10.16 -6.22 -4.25
N MET A 94 -11.05 -6.69 -3.38
CA MET A 94 -12.32 -7.27 -3.83
C MET A 94 -13.24 -6.23 -4.45
N ASP A 95 -13.24 -4.99 -3.97
CA ASP A 95 -14.00 -3.90 -4.56
C ASP A 95 -13.48 -3.58 -5.97
N ALA A 96 -12.16 -3.52 -6.16
CA ALA A 96 -11.55 -3.32 -7.46
C ALA A 96 -11.84 -4.49 -8.42
N VAL A 97 -11.60 -5.73 -7.99
CA VAL A 97 -11.83 -6.95 -8.79
C VAL A 97 -13.30 -7.08 -9.22
N LEU A 98 -14.25 -6.74 -8.35
CA LEU A 98 -15.68 -6.85 -8.63
C LEU A 98 -16.29 -5.62 -9.30
N SER A 99 -15.51 -4.55 -9.50
CA SER A 99 -16.00 -3.30 -10.11
C SER A 99 -16.38 -3.42 -11.59
N GLY A 100 -15.92 -4.47 -12.28
CA GLY A 100 -16.05 -4.62 -13.74
C GLY A 100 -15.09 -3.74 -14.55
N LYS A 101 -14.21 -2.95 -13.90
CA LYS A 101 -13.19 -2.13 -14.57
C LYS A 101 -12.04 -2.97 -15.16
N TYR A 102 -11.76 -4.13 -14.57
CA TYR A 102 -10.61 -4.96 -14.93
C TYR A 102 -11.06 -6.25 -15.61
N ASP A 103 -10.26 -6.69 -16.58
CA ASP A 103 -10.36 -8.04 -17.16
C ASP A 103 -9.78 -9.06 -16.15
N THR A 104 -10.65 -9.84 -15.52
CA THR A 104 -10.26 -10.82 -14.49
C THR A 104 -9.39 -11.94 -15.02
N ASP A 105 -9.51 -12.28 -16.30
CA ASP A 105 -8.68 -13.31 -16.94
C ASP A 105 -7.25 -12.79 -17.22
N LYS A 106 -7.06 -11.47 -17.19
CA LYS A 106 -5.79 -10.76 -17.37
C LYS A 106 -5.37 -9.94 -16.14
N LEU A 107 -5.76 -10.41 -14.96
CA LEU A 107 -5.52 -9.75 -13.68
C LEU A 107 -4.64 -10.60 -12.77
N ALA A 108 -3.84 -9.93 -11.97
CA ALA A 108 -3.13 -10.49 -10.82
C ALA A 108 -3.26 -9.54 -9.63
N VAL A 109 -3.07 -10.07 -8.43
CA VAL A 109 -3.04 -9.28 -7.20
C VAL A 109 -1.68 -9.43 -6.54
N MET A 110 -1.15 -8.35 -5.99
CA MET A 110 0.11 -8.32 -5.26
C MET A 110 -0.13 -7.94 -3.80
N MET A 111 0.48 -8.67 -2.88
CA MET A 111 0.43 -8.38 -1.46
C MET A 111 1.77 -8.70 -0.79
N THR A 112 2.22 -7.82 0.10
CA THR A 112 3.41 -8.07 0.91
C THR A 112 3.16 -9.17 1.94
N GLN A 113 4.15 -10.05 2.11
CA GLN A 113 4.15 -11.10 3.10
C GLN A 113 5.44 -11.01 3.90
N THR A 114 5.34 -10.41 5.08
CA THR A 114 6.49 -10.05 5.91
C THR A 114 7.13 -11.24 6.60
N GLY A 115 6.39 -12.34 6.80
CA GLY A 115 6.88 -13.53 7.50
C GLY A 115 7.15 -13.29 8.99
N GLY A 116 6.73 -12.14 9.52
CA GLY A 116 6.90 -11.74 10.91
C GLY A 116 5.78 -12.22 11.83
N CYS A 117 5.82 -11.76 13.08
CA CYS A 117 4.84 -12.09 14.12
C CYS A 117 3.43 -11.50 13.89
N CYS A 118 3.27 -10.60 12.92
CA CYS A 118 2.00 -9.98 12.57
C CYS A 118 1.13 -10.88 11.67
N ARG A 119 -0.21 -10.68 11.71
CA ARG A 119 -1.17 -11.33 10.81
C ARG A 119 -1.02 -10.91 9.33
N ALA A 120 -0.20 -9.91 9.01
CA ALA A 120 0.12 -9.49 7.64
C ALA A 120 0.56 -10.66 6.75
N SER A 121 1.29 -11.63 7.31
CA SER A 121 1.69 -12.86 6.62
C SER A 121 0.51 -13.70 6.09
N ASN A 122 -0.69 -13.51 6.64
CA ASN A 122 -1.90 -14.22 6.25
C ASN A 122 -2.78 -13.44 5.26
N TYR A 123 -2.45 -12.20 4.91
CA TYR A 123 -3.31 -11.38 4.02
C TYR A 123 -3.43 -12.01 2.64
N VAL A 124 -2.33 -12.57 2.11
CA VAL A 124 -2.32 -13.39 0.89
C VAL A 124 -3.37 -14.50 0.94
N GLY A 125 -3.47 -15.20 2.07
CA GLY A 125 -4.46 -16.26 2.28
C GLY A 125 -5.89 -15.74 2.36
N PHE A 126 -6.12 -14.59 3.01
CA PHE A 126 -7.43 -13.96 3.04
C PHE A 126 -7.90 -13.50 1.66
N ILE A 127 -7.01 -12.90 0.85
CA ILE A 127 -7.29 -12.49 -0.52
C ILE A 127 -7.68 -13.71 -1.36
N ARG A 128 -6.87 -14.78 -1.34
CA ARG A 128 -7.16 -16.02 -2.06
C ARG A 128 -8.52 -16.62 -1.70
N ARG A 129 -8.84 -16.65 -0.41
CA ARG A 129 -10.13 -17.14 0.08
C ARG A 129 -11.28 -16.24 -0.38
N ALA A 130 -11.07 -14.92 -0.43
CA ALA A 130 -12.08 -13.98 -0.91
C ALA A 130 -12.35 -14.17 -2.41
N LEU A 131 -11.29 -14.32 -3.22
CA LEU A 131 -11.37 -14.62 -4.65
C LEU A 131 -12.08 -15.96 -4.91
N ASP A 132 -11.72 -17.01 -4.17
CA ASP A 132 -12.36 -18.34 -4.26
C ASP A 132 -13.88 -18.27 -3.99
N LYS A 133 -14.29 -17.56 -2.93
CA LYS A 133 -15.71 -17.33 -2.64
C LYS A 133 -16.45 -16.57 -3.74
N ALA A 134 -15.75 -15.76 -4.53
CA ALA A 134 -16.31 -15.02 -5.65
C ALA A 134 -16.24 -15.81 -6.98
N GLY A 135 -15.71 -17.04 -6.99
CA GLY A 135 -15.50 -17.83 -8.21
C GLY A 135 -14.32 -17.35 -9.07
N LEU A 136 -13.42 -16.53 -8.50
CA LEU A 136 -12.29 -15.89 -9.17
C LEU A 136 -10.93 -16.47 -8.72
N SER A 137 -10.90 -17.74 -8.33
CA SER A 137 -9.68 -18.41 -7.85
C SER A 137 -8.57 -18.52 -8.90
N HIS A 138 -8.89 -18.33 -10.19
CA HIS A 138 -7.92 -18.30 -11.29
C HIS A 138 -7.00 -17.07 -11.23
N ILE A 139 -7.40 -15.99 -10.55
CA ILE A 139 -6.58 -14.78 -10.41
C ILE A 139 -5.39 -15.09 -9.49
N PRO A 140 -4.14 -15.01 -9.99
CA PRO A 140 -2.96 -15.25 -9.18
C PRO A 140 -2.75 -14.15 -8.13
N VAL A 141 -2.40 -14.57 -6.91
CA VAL A 141 -2.01 -13.67 -5.82
C VAL A 141 -0.51 -13.81 -5.58
N ILE A 142 0.25 -12.81 -6.02
CA ILE A 142 1.70 -12.65 -5.90
C ILE A 142 2.02 -12.25 -4.47
N SER A 143 2.89 -13.03 -3.82
CA SER A 143 3.42 -12.71 -2.49
C SER A 143 4.76 -11.99 -2.64
N LEU A 144 4.81 -10.74 -2.20
CA LEU A 144 6.04 -9.96 -2.06
C LEU A 144 6.70 -10.28 -0.72
N ASN A 145 7.72 -11.13 -0.74
CA ASN A 145 8.47 -11.51 0.46
C ASN A 145 9.97 -11.57 0.21
N ALA A 146 10.76 -11.31 1.25
CA ALA A 146 12.23 -11.39 1.20
C ALA A 146 12.78 -12.79 1.54
N ASN A 147 11.95 -13.66 2.11
CA ASN A 147 12.36 -14.94 2.70
C ASN A 147 12.10 -16.15 1.79
N GLY A 148 11.66 -15.94 0.54
CA GLY A 148 11.37 -17.02 -0.42
C GLY A 148 10.19 -17.91 -0.02
N MET A 149 9.25 -17.42 0.81
CA MET A 149 8.11 -18.20 1.29
C MET A 149 7.20 -18.67 0.16
N GLU A 150 7.14 -17.91 -0.92
CA GLU A 150 6.35 -18.19 -2.11
C GLU A 150 7.08 -17.68 -3.35
N THR A 151 7.26 -18.56 -4.33
CA THR A 151 7.81 -18.21 -5.65
C THR A 151 6.68 -17.94 -6.64
N ASN A 152 6.94 -17.03 -7.59
CA ASN A 152 6.11 -16.82 -8.78
C ASN A 152 7.05 -16.62 -9.96
N GLU A 153 7.02 -17.50 -10.95
CA GLU A 153 7.97 -17.44 -12.07
C GLU A 153 7.96 -16.11 -12.85
N GLY A 154 6.77 -15.51 -13.01
CA GLY A 154 6.56 -14.25 -13.72
C GLY A 154 6.91 -13.01 -12.91
N PHE A 155 7.24 -13.14 -11.62
CA PHE A 155 7.53 -12.02 -10.75
C PHE A 155 8.89 -12.17 -10.09
N LYS A 156 9.83 -11.29 -10.44
CA LYS A 156 11.19 -11.27 -9.91
C LYS A 156 11.59 -9.89 -9.40
N LEU A 157 11.98 -9.84 -8.14
CA LEU A 157 12.63 -8.68 -7.55
C LEU A 157 14.10 -8.66 -7.97
N SER A 158 14.39 -7.98 -9.08
CA SER A 158 15.78 -7.76 -9.48
C SER A 158 16.51 -6.89 -8.45
N PRO A 159 17.82 -7.05 -8.26
CA PRO A 159 18.58 -6.19 -7.35
C PRO A 159 18.44 -4.69 -7.67
N GLY A 160 18.31 -4.34 -8.95
CA GLY A 160 18.06 -2.97 -9.39
C GLY A 160 16.70 -2.44 -8.95
N LEU A 161 15.64 -3.26 -9.09
CA LEU A 161 14.30 -2.91 -8.62
C LEU A 161 14.31 -2.70 -7.11
N LEU A 162 14.92 -3.62 -6.35
CA LEU A 162 14.99 -3.52 -4.89
C LEU A 162 15.74 -2.25 -4.45
N LEU A 163 16.91 -1.98 -5.04
CA LEU A 163 17.69 -0.78 -4.71
C LEU A 163 16.93 0.52 -5.05
N THR A 164 16.23 0.55 -6.19
CA THR A 164 15.43 1.71 -6.60
C THR A 164 14.22 1.89 -5.70
N ALA A 165 13.53 0.81 -5.34
CA ALA A 165 12.39 0.84 -4.41
C ALA A 165 12.81 1.31 -3.02
N LEU A 166 13.95 0.86 -2.48
CA LEU A 166 14.50 1.36 -1.21
C LEU A 166 14.76 2.87 -1.25
N ARG A 167 15.32 3.40 -2.35
CA ARG A 167 15.48 4.85 -2.54
C ARG A 167 14.12 5.57 -2.59
N GLY A 168 13.12 4.97 -3.23
CA GLY A 168 11.75 5.46 -3.23
C GLY A 168 11.15 5.53 -1.83
N VAL A 169 11.35 4.51 -0.99
CA VAL A 169 10.90 4.53 0.41
C VAL A 169 11.56 5.67 1.18
N VAL A 170 12.88 5.83 1.07
CA VAL A 170 13.61 6.92 1.75
C VAL A 170 13.14 8.31 1.28
N TYR A 171 12.83 8.49 0.00
CA TYR A 171 12.20 9.72 -0.48
C TYR A 171 10.81 9.93 0.13
N GLY A 172 10.01 8.88 0.24
CA GLY A 172 8.69 8.94 0.89
C GLY A 172 8.79 9.39 2.35
N ASP A 173 9.72 8.80 3.12
CA ASP A 173 9.97 9.19 4.51
C ASP A 173 10.46 10.65 4.60
N LEU A 174 11.38 11.04 3.71
CA LEU A 174 11.87 12.42 3.65
C LEU A 174 10.73 13.40 3.37
N PHE A 175 9.88 13.12 2.38
CA PHE A 175 8.71 13.93 2.06
C PHE A 175 7.76 14.01 3.24
N MET A 176 7.44 12.89 3.87
CA MET A 176 6.54 12.83 5.00
C MET A 176 7.04 13.70 6.17
N ARG A 177 8.33 13.59 6.53
CA ARG A 177 8.96 14.39 7.59
C ARG A 177 8.92 15.88 7.27
N CYS A 178 9.35 16.26 6.06
CA CYS A 178 9.40 17.65 5.64
C CYS A 178 8.00 18.26 5.56
N LEU A 179 7.06 17.55 4.92
CA LEU A 179 5.69 18.00 4.72
C LEU A 179 4.97 18.22 6.06
N TYR A 180 4.96 17.21 6.94
CA TYR A 180 4.26 17.33 8.23
C TYR A 180 4.93 18.34 9.17
N ARG A 181 6.23 18.61 8.99
CA ARG A 181 6.92 19.64 9.76
C ARG A 181 6.54 21.05 9.34
N VAL A 182 6.38 21.33 8.04
CA VAL A 182 6.15 22.71 7.54
C VAL A 182 4.69 23.05 7.32
N ARG A 183 3.87 22.08 6.86
CA ARG A 183 2.47 22.30 6.46
C ARG A 183 1.61 22.91 7.58
N PRO A 184 1.73 22.52 8.85
CA PRO A 184 0.97 23.16 9.93
C PRO A 184 1.30 24.64 10.13
N TYR A 185 2.42 25.12 9.60
CA TYR A 185 2.93 26.48 9.81
C TYR A 185 2.97 27.30 8.52
N GLU A 186 2.49 26.79 7.39
CA GLU A 186 2.57 27.49 6.10
C GLU A 186 1.84 28.84 6.14
N LYS A 187 2.47 29.91 5.63
CA LYS A 187 1.84 31.24 5.55
C LYS A 187 0.74 31.29 4.50
N GLU A 188 0.92 30.55 3.41
CA GLU A 188 -0.07 30.41 2.34
C GLU A 188 -0.59 28.97 2.33
N LYS A 189 -1.90 28.83 2.55
CA LYS A 189 -2.57 27.52 2.63
C LYS A 189 -2.38 26.74 1.32
N GLY A 190 -1.87 25.52 1.42
CA GLY A 190 -1.60 24.62 0.31
C GLY A 190 -0.21 24.76 -0.32
N SER A 191 0.61 25.72 0.11
CA SER A 191 1.96 25.94 -0.43
C SER A 191 2.89 24.76 -0.16
N ALA A 192 2.81 24.12 1.01
CA ALA A 192 3.60 22.93 1.34
C ALA A 192 3.22 21.73 0.45
N ASN A 193 1.92 21.53 0.22
CA ASN A 193 1.43 20.46 -0.66
C ASN A 193 1.81 20.71 -2.14
N ALA A 194 1.81 21.96 -2.58
CA ALA A 194 2.28 22.32 -3.93
C ALA A 194 3.78 22.06 -4.09
N LEU A 195 4.58 22.39 -3.07
CA LEU A 195 6.00 22.11 -3.04
C LEU A 195 6.28 20.60 -3.07
N HIS A 196 5.54 19.82 -2.27
CA HIS A 196 5.59 18.36 -2.29
C HIS A 196 5.35 17.80 -3.69
N ARG A 197 4.25 18.20 -4.36
CA ARG A 197 3.93 17.71 -5.72
C ARG A 197 5.05 18.01 -6.72
N LYS A 198 5.60 19.22 -6.70
CA LYS A 198 6.72 19.61 -7.58
C LYS A 198 7.93 18.71 -7.38
N TRP A 199 8.33 18.47 -6.12
CA TRP A 199 9.50 17.65 -5.84
C TRP A 199 9.24 16.16 -6.01
N LEU A 200 8.01 15.70 -5.82
CA LEU A 200 7.59 14.33 -6.12
C LEU A 200 7.84 14.00 -7.59
N GLU A 201 7.47 14.89 -8.52
CA GLU A 201 7.75 14.72 -9.95
C GLU A 201 9.25 14.60 -10.24
N ILE A 202 10.08 15.45 -9.61
CA ILE A 202 11.55 15.41 -9.73
C ILE A 202 12.12 14.11 -9.15
N ALA A 203 11.59 13.67 -8.00
CA ALA A 203 12.00 12.44 -7.35
C ALA A 203 11.67 11.22 -8.21
N ILE A 204 10.46 11.16 -8.77
CA ILE A 204 10.06 10.12 -9.72
C ILE A 204 10.99 10.12 -10.93
N ASP A 205 11.25 11.27 -11.57
CA ASP A 205 12.19 11.37 -12.69
C ASP A 205 13.57 10.81 -12.33
N SER A 206 14.12 11.17 -11.16
CA SER A 206 15.42 10.66 -10.71
C SER A 206 15.46 9.13 -10.50
N LEU A 207 14.33 8.51 -10.18
CA LEU A 207 14.22 7.07 -9.92
C LEU A 207 13.98 6.29 -11.22
N VAL A 208 13.17 6.82 -12.13
CA VAL A 208 12.68 6.08 -13.29
C VAL A 208 13.39 6.42 -14.60
N ASN A 209 13.87 7.65 -14.77
CA ASN A 209 14.52 8.09 -15.99
C ASN A 209 16.04 7.87 -15.94
N SER A 210 16.55 6.99 -16.81
CA SER A 210 18.00 6.72 -16.90
C SER A 210 18.83 7.91 -17.37
N LYS A 211 18.21 8.91 -17.98
CA LYS A 211 18.83 10.16 -18.42
C LYS A 211 18.53 11.33 -17.49
N SER A 212 17.97 11.09 -16.31
CA SER A 212 17.70 12.16 -15.36
C SER A 212 18.99 12.93 -15.05
N LYS A 213 18.89 14.26 -15.04
CA LYS A 213 19.98 15.14 -14.60
C LYS A 213 20.15 15.14 -13.07
N TRP A 214 19.20 14.54 -12.35
CA TRP A 214 19.14 14.57 -10.91
C TRP A 214 19.76 13.31 -10.31
N SER A 215 20.78 13.49 -9.48
CA SER A 215 21.32 12.39 -8.66
C SER A 215 20.47 12.19 -7.40
N TYR A 216 20.50 10.98 -6.84
CA TYR A 216 19.81 10.67 -5.58
C TYR A 216 20.14 11.68 -4.47
N LYS A 217 21.43 11.99 -4.30
CA LYS A 217 21.91 12.98 -3.32
C LYS A 217 21.36 14.38 -3.62
N ALA A 218 21.39 14.80 -4.88
CA ALA A 218 20.92 16.13 -5.27
C ALA A 218 19.42 16.31 -5.02
N VAL A 219 18.61 15.28 -5.28
CA VAL A 219 17.17 15.31 -4.96
C VAL A 219 16.95 15.35 -3.46
N SER A 220 17.59 14.47 -2.67
CA SER A 220 17.44 14.48 -1.22
C SER A 220 17.80 15.84 -0.60
N SER A 221 18.95 16.42 -0.98
CA SER A 221 19.36 17.74 -0.50
C SER A 221 18.41 18.84 -0.98
N GLY A 222 17.97 18.78 -2.24
CA GLY A 222 17.06 19.77 -2.80
C GLY A 222 15.67 19.76 -2.16
N ILE A 223 15.15 18.59 -1.78
CA ILE A 223 13.91 18.48 -1.01
C ILE A 223 14.08 19.20 0.33
N VAL A 224 15.12 18.86 1.11
CA VAL A 224 15.36 19.48 2.42
C VAL A 224 15.48 21.00 2.28
N GLU A 225 16.35 21.47 1.37
CA GLU A 225 16.57 22.91 1.15
C GLU A 225 15.29 23.63 0.73
N ALA A 226 14.48 23.04 -0.13
CA ALA A 226 13.25 23.69 -0.57
C ALA A 226 12.20 23.79 0.54
N PHE A 227 12.10 22.78 1.39
CA PHE A 227 11.19 22.79 2.54
C PHE A 227 11.69 23.73 3.66
N ASP A 228 13.00 23.80 3.90
CA ASP A 228 13.62 24.74 4.85
C ASP A 228 13.38 26.20 4.44
N ASN A 229 13.32 26.48 3.13
CA ASN A 229 13.06 27.82 2.60
C ASN A 229 11.57 28.12 2.38
N LEU A 230 10.65 27.19 2.68
CA LEU A 230 9.22 27.45 2.53
C LEU A 230 8.77 28.51 3.55
N PRO A 231 8.06 29.59 3.13
CA PRO A 231 7.59 30.60 4.06
C PRO A 231 6.60 30.03 5.08
N ILE A 232 7.05 29.92 6.33
CA ILE A 232 6.25 29.50 7.48
C ILE A 232 6.13 30.60 8.53
N ASP A 233 5.07 30.56 9.33
CA ASP A 233 4.92 31.39 10.52
C ASP A 233 5.78 30.82 11.67
N GLU A 234 6.98 31.38 11.80
CA GLU A 234 7.94 30.99 12.84
C GLU A 234 7.53 31.45 14.25
N ALA A 235 6.59 32.39 14.38
CA ALA A 235 6.10 32.84 15.67
C ALA A 235 5.15 31.80 16.30
N LEU A 236 4.54 30.94 15.49
CA LEU A 236 3.68 29.86 15.97
C LEU A 236 4.50 28.71 16.57
N ARG A 237 3.98 28.17 17.68
CA ARG A 237 4.46 26.94 18.32
C ARG A 237 3.26 26.05 18.57
N LYS A 238 3.19 24.93 17.84
CA LYS A 238 2.10 23.95 17.95
C LYS A 238 2.54 22.74 18.78
N PRO A 239 1.64 22.12 19.55
CA PRO A 239 1.94 20.86 20.22
C PRO A 239 2.28 19.78 19.18
N ARG A 240 3.31 18.99 19.46
CA ARG A 240 3.73 17.89 18.58
C ARG A 240 3.12 16.58 19.06
N VAL A 241 2.41 15.89 18.19
CA VAL A 241 1.68 14.66 18.51
C VAL A 241 2.24 13.49 17.70
N GLY A 242 2.80 12.51 18.41
CA GLY A 242 3.32 11.29 17.79
C GLY A 242 2.21 10.34 17.37
N VAL A 243 2.20 9.93 16.11
CA VAL A 243 1.28 8.89 15.59
C VAL A 243 2.02 7.56 15.53
N VAL A 244 1.70 6.68 16.47
CA VAL A 244 2.30 5.34 16.61
C VAL A 244 1.21 4.27 16.59
N GLY A 245 1.55 3.08 16.11
CA GLY A 245 0.60 1.96 16.10
C GLY A 245 0.86 0.99 14.97
N GLU A 246 -0.20 0.31 14.57
CA GLU A 246 -0.21 -0.67 13.48
C GLU A 246 0.17 0.02 12.15
N ILE A 247 1.02 -0.63 11.34
CA ILE A 247 1.67 -0.03 10.17
C ILE A 247 0.66 0.54 9.16
N LEU A 248 -0.38 -0.21 8.79
CA LEU A 248 -1.34 0.25 7.80
C LEU A 248 -2.21 1.37 8.39
N VAL A 249 -2.67 1.22 9.63
CA VAL A 249 -3.47 2.26 10.28
C VAL A 249 -2.68 3.56 10.41
N LYS A 250 -1.38 3.48 10.70
CA LYS A 250 -0.52 4.65 10.84
C LYS A 250 -0.43 5.49 9.56
N TYR A 251 -0.29 4.85 8.39
CA TYR A 251 0.00 5.57 7.14
C TYR A 251 -1.21 5.76 6.21
N MET A 252 -2.23 4.91 6.31
CA MET A 252 -3.36 4.94 5.40
C MET A 252 -4.45 5.90 5.93
N PRO A 253 -4.75 7.02 5.25
CA PRO A 253 -5.71 8.00 5.75
C PRO A 253 -7.09 7.41 6.04
N LEU A 254 -7.62 6.55 5.17
CA LEU A 254 -8.89 5.87 5.42
C LEU A 254 -8.87 5.06 6.73
N ALA A 255 -7.79 4.33 6.99
CA ALA A 255 -7.75 3.37 8.10
C ALA A 255 -7.64 4.07 9.47
N ASN A 256 -7.14 5.30 9.52
CA ASN A 256 -7.06 6.10 10.75
C ASN A 256 -8.04 7.27 10.79
N ASN A 257 -9.00 7.34 9.87
CA ASN A 257 -9.93 8.47 9.75
C ASN A 257 -9.23 9.82 9.55
N HIS A 258 -8.22 9.86 8.68
CA HIS A 258 -7.45 11.06 8.34
C HIS A 258 -6.81 11.71 9.58
N LEU A 259 -6.22 10.90 10.45
CA LEU A 259 -5.72 11.33 11.76
C LEU A 259 -4.72 12.49 11.67
N VAL A 260 -3.82 12.49 10.68
CA VAL A 260 -2.85 13.57 10.49
C VAL A 260 -3.58 14.88 10.16
N ASP A 261 -4.52 14.86 9.22
CA ASP A 261 -5.26 16.05 8.81
C ASP A 261 -6.13 16.58 9.97
N LEU A 262 -6.72 15.68 10.77
CA LEU A 262 -7.45 16.02 11.97
C LEU A 262 -6.56 16.73 13.00
N LEU A 263 -5.38 16.16 13.30
CA LEU A 263 -4.43 16.77 14.25
C LEU A 263 -3.99 18.15 13.79
N GLU A 264 -3.69 18.32 12.51
CA GLU A 264 -3.29 19.61 11.95
C GLU A 264 -4.42 20.65 11.99
N ALA A 265 -5.66 20.22 11.72
CA ALA A 265 -6.85 21.07 11.80
C ALA A 265 -7.13 21.53 13.25
N GLU A 266 -6.89 20.68 14.23
CA GLU A 266 -6.98 21.00 15.67
C GLU A 266 -5.77 21.80 16.19
N GLY A 267 -4.83 22.18 15.30
CA GLY A 267 -3.71 23.05 15.64
C GLY A 267 -2.47 22.34 16.17
N ALA A 268 -2.32 21.04 15.94
CA ALA A 268 -1.12 20.28 16.28
C ALA A 268 -0.18 20.08 15.07
N GLU A 269 1.06 19.70 15.36
CA GLU A 269 2.02 19.15 14.39
C GLU A 269 2.05 17.63 14.55
N ALA A 270 1.68 16.90 13.49
CA ALA A 270 1.75 15.44 13.50
C ALA A 270 3.19 14.96 13.29
N VAL A 271 3.62 14.00 14.11
CA VAL A 271 4.93 13.33 13.98
C VAL A 271 4.68 11.85 13.71
N VAL A 272 4.86 11.45 12.46
CA VAL A 272 4.71 10.07 12.01
C VAL A 272 6.11 9.47 11.84
N PRO A 273 6.52 8.43 12.59
CA PRO A 273 7.83 7.82 12.39
C PRO A 273 7.99 7.21 10.99
N ASP A 274 9.23 7.07 10.53
CA ASP A 274 9.61 6.55 9.20
C ASP A 274 9.28 5.05 9.05
N LEU A 275 9.30 4.55 7.80
CA LEU A 275 8.98 3.16 7.39
C LEU A 275 10.14 2.16 7.56
#